data_AF-A0A1Z5KFA2-F1
#
_entry.id   AF-A0A1Z5KFA2-F1
#
_cell.length_a   1.000
_cell.length_b   1.000
_cell.length_c   1.000
_cell.angle_alpha   90.00
_cell.angle_beta   90.00
_cell.angle_gamma   90.00
#
_symmetry.space_group_name_H-M   'P 1'
#
loop_
_entity.id
_entity.type
_entity.pdbx_description
1 polymer ?
#
loop_
_entity_poly.entity_id
_entity_poly.type
_entity_poly.pdbx_seq_one_letter_code
_entity_poly.pdbx_strand_id
1 'polypeptide(L)'
;MSAQPQNKQGRIPVALQAVFLASNRGKEVHKPPPEKAANKVFFRNWLFQKASTSFSRGKKSQIVQTADVKAPTETKKRPALRKTDSTDNLMNPQAYMDAMLRYRGYSTKRYHTLQSGYYNKPSPHQRASYNIHLIGLIRRRDVENFQELMRAGLSSNPCNQYSESVAHTVCRHGSKPMMDVLLERGCDFRTADDYGRTPLHDACWAAEPAFGVVEEILKFDIRMFHMIDARGHCPLNYVRKEHYGDWIAFIEQNADRYWPKRSVAKDGEQGPPELALMKPHSRIVDNPKDALPDEMACMVAAGKLSPQEARMLIEDNEATEAMSNDGSEDYSDDDDSEYDSEDDDWDEEDEELLDVLGGLPQIAIRE
;
A
#
# COMPACT_ATOMS: atom_id res chain seq x y z
N MET A 1 -30.61 44.09 30.92
CA MET A 1 -29.35 43.39 31.24
C MET A 1 -28.95 42.60 30.01
N SER A 2 -27.80 42.87 29.41
CA SER A 2 -27.37 42.25 28.16
C SER A 2 -26.85 40.83 28.40
N ALA A 3 -27.47 39.83 27.77
CA ALA A 3 -26.90 38.50 27.67
C ALA A 3 -25.71 38.55 26.69
N GLN A 4 -24.53 38.12 27.12
CA GLN A 4 -23.41 37.93 26.21
C GLN A 4 -23.66 36.69 25.34
N PRO A 5 -23.32 36.71 24.03
CA PRO A 5 -23.33 35.50 23.23
C PRO A 5 -22.31 34.52 23.82
N GLN A 6 -22.75 33.31 24.16
CA GLN A 6 -21.81 32.27 24.59
C GLN A 6 -20.88 31.94 23.42
N ASN A 7 -19.60 32.25 23.62
CA ASN A 7 -18.55 32.01 22.65
C ASN A 7 -18.40 30.49 22.44
N LYS A 8 -18.94 29.95 21.33
CA LYS A 8 -18.76 28.56 20.92
C LYS A 8 -17.27 28.31 20.68
N GLN A 9 -16.57 27.87 21.73
CA GLN A 9 -15.15 27.51 21.65
C GLN A 9 -14.97 26.44 20.57
N GLY A 10 -14.06 26.71 19.63
CA GLY A 10 -13.91 25.90 18.43
C GLY A 10 -13.36 24.54 18.80
N ARG A 11 -14.19 23.51 18.73
CA ARG A 11 -13.74 22.16 19.08
C ARG A 11 -12.59 21.74 18.18
N ILE A 12 -11.56 21.16 18.80
CA ILE A 12 -10.36 20.71 18.13
C ILE A 12 -10.73 19.55 17.19
N PRO A 13 -10.45 19.63 15.88
CA PRO A 13 -10.68 18.54 14.94
C PRO A 13 -10.08 17.21 15.40
N VAL A 14 -10.76 16.09 15.13
CA VAL A 14 -10.32 14.72 15.47
C VAL A 14 -8.87 14.44 15.02
N ALA A 15 -8.53 14.90 13.81
CA ALA A 15 -7.17 14.98 13.26
C ALA A 15 -6.14 15.58 14.26
N LEU A 16 -6.42 16.78 14.78
CA LEU A 16 -5.55 17.46 15.75
C LEU A 16 -5.52 16.76 17.11
N GLN A 17 -6.62 16.15 17.56
CA GLN A 17 -6.66 15.38 18.81
C GLN A 17 -5.75 14.15 18.73
N ALA A 18 -5.82 13.42 17.61
CA ALA A 18 -4.95 12.27 17.35
C ALA A 18 -3.46 12.66 17.26
N VAL A 19 -3.13 13.78 16.61
CA VAL A 19 -1.77 14.33 16.57
C VAL A 19 -1.27 14.70 17.97
N PHE A 20 -2.12 15.26 18.81
CA PHE A 20 -1.78 15.60 20.20
C PHE A 20 -1.46 14.36 21.05
N LEU A 21 -2.30 13.32 20.97
CA LEU A 21 -2.07 12.05 21.68
C LEU A 21 -0.79 11.36 21.19
N ALA A 22 -0.58 11.29 19.87
CA ALA A 22 0.64 10.74 19.27
C ALA A 22 1.91 11.51 19.65
N SER A 23 1.82 12.83 19.85
CA SER A 23 2.93 13.66 20.35
C SER A 23 3.29 13.34 21.80
N ASN A 24 2.28 13.10 22.65
CA ASN A 24 2.46 12.89 24.09
C ASN A 24 2.69 11.43 24.50
N ARG A 25 2.65 10.49 23.54
CA ARG A 25 2.79 9.03 23.75
C ARG A 25 1.84 8.48 24.84
N GLY A 26 0.57 8.89 24.79
CA GLY A 26 -0.44 8.42 25.74
C GLY A 26 -0.29 8.94 27.19
N LYS A 27 0.48 10.01 27.43
CA LYS A 27 0.47 10.71 28.72
C LYS A 27 -0.64 11.75 28.77
N GLU A 28 -1.42 11.76 29.86
CA GLU A 28 -2.40 12.82 30.13
C GLU A 28 -1.73 14.20 30.16
N VAL A 29 -2.37 15.18 29.52
CA VAL A 29 -1.95 16.59 29.54
C VAL A 29 -3.19 17.46 29.71
N HIS A 30 -3.29 18.14 30.86
CA HIS A 30 -4.51 18.84 31.30
C HIS A 30 -4.93 20.09 30.50
N LYS A 31 -4.23 20.48 29.42
CA LYS A 31 -4.60 21.63 28.59
C LYS A 31 -4.32 21.38 27.11
N PRO A 32 -5.29 21.62 26.20
CA PRO A 32 -5.02 21.61 24.77
C PRO A 32 -4.18 22.83 24.33
N PRO A 33 -3.49 22.75 23.18
CA PRO A 33 -2.79 23.89 22.60
C PRO A 33 -3.80 24.93 22.06
N PRO A 34 -3.46 26.23 22.07
CA PRO A 34 -4.36 27.29 21.62
C PRO A 34 -4.71 27.16 20.12
N GLU A 35 -6.00 27.31 19.80
CA GLU A 35 -6.67 27.02 18.51
C GLU A 35 -5.89 27.48 17.26
N LYS A 36 -5.22 28.64 17.33
CA LYS A 36 -4.64 29.32 16.17
C LYS A 36 -3.21 28.89 15.81
N ALA A 37 -2.54 28.09 16.64
CA ALA A 37 -1.12 27.73 16.45
C ALA A 37 -0.90 26.34 15.81
N ALA A 38 -1.77 25.37 16.08
CA ALA A 38 -1.51 23.96 15.72
C ALA A 38 -1.66 23.67 14.21
N ASN A 39 -2.68 24.26 13.56
CA ASN A 39 -3.14 23.84 12.22
C ASN A 39 -2.17 24.09 11.05
N LYS A 40 -1.25 25.06 11.10
CA LYS A 40 -0.34 25.36 9.96
C LYS A 40 1.13 25.09 10.22
N VAL A 41 1.61 25.21 11.46
CA VAL A 41 3.05 25.13 11.77
C VAL A 41 3.45 23.72 12.22
N PHE A 42 2.58 23.00 12.93
CA PHE A 42 2.92 21.69 13.49
C PHE A 42 2.93 20.59 12.43
N PHE A 43 1.88 20.51 11.59
CA PHE A 43 1.74 19.53 10.51
C PHE A 43 2.90 19.57 9.50
N ARG A 44 3.34 20.76 9.07
CA ARG A 44 4.39 20.90 8.05
C ARG A 44 5.78 20.48 8.57
N ASN A 45 6.07 20.67 9.85
CA ASN A 45 7.40 20.42 10.40
C ASN A 45 7.58 18.99 10.94
N TRP A 46 6.52 18.33 11.42
CA TRP A 46 6.65 17.00 12.06
C TRP A 46 6.62 15.82 11.08
N LEU A 47 5.86 15.91 9.98
CA LEU A 47 5.78 14.85 8.97
C LEU A 47 7.08 14.66 8.17
N PHE A 48 7.88 15.72 7.99
CA PHE A 48 9.09 15.68 7.16
C PHE A 48 10.41 15.49 7.93
N GLN A 49 10.39 15.52 9.27
CA GLN A 49 11.62 15.52 10.07
C GLN A 49 12.16 14.11 10.38
N LYS A 50 12.35 13.26 9.35
CA LYS A 50 13.24 12.08 9.44
C LYS A 50 13.73 11.51 8.09
N ALA A 51 14.25 12.37 7.23
CA ALA A 51 14.92 11.97 5.97
C ALA A 51 16.38 12.49 5.84
N SER A 52 17.08 12.74 6.96
CA SER A 52 18.48 13.19 6.93
C SER A 52 19.23 13.03 8.26
N THR A 53 19.70 11.80 8.55
CA THR A 53 20.87 11.60 9.43
C THR A 53 21.86 10.65 8.77
N SER A 54 22.75 11.23 7.97
CA SER A 54 23.90 10.54 7.37
C SER A 54 24.86 10.08 8.46
N PHE A 55 25.10 8.77 8.55
CA PHE A 55 26.09 8.22 9.49
C PHE A 55 27.49 8.34 8.89
N SER A 56 28.20 9.42 9.23
CA SER A 56 29.58 9.67 8.82
C SER A 56 30.50 9.74 10.02
N ARG A 57 31.32 8.70 10.21
CA ARG A 57 32.73 8.80 10.65
C ARG A 57 33.37 7.41 10.70
N GLY A 58 34.37 7.20 9.86
CA GLY A 58 35.29 6.07 10.01
C GLY A 58 36.44 6.38 10.97
N LYS A 59 37.10 5.33 11.46
CA LYS A 59 38.51 5.35 11.86
C LYS A 59 39.15 4.02 11.44
N LYS A 60 40.39 4.11 10.93
CA LYS A 60 41.27 2.98 10.60
C LYS A 60 42.12 2.59 11.83
N SER A 61 42.96 1.56 11.62
CA SER A 61 44.05 1.07 12.50
C SER A 61 43.57 0.05 13.55
N GLN A 62 44.29 -1.04 13.84
CA GLN A 62 45.64 -1.43 13.39
C GLN A 62 45.81 -2.97 13.36
N ILE A 63 46.83 -3.45 12.63
CA ILE A 63 47.23 -4.86 12.55
C ILE A 63 48.17 -5.19 13.72
N VAL A 64 47.98 -6.35 14.37
CA VAL A 64 49.03 -7.07 15.11
C VAL A 64 48.90 -8.57 14.83
N GLN A 65 50.01 -9.21 14.45
CA GLN A 65 50.14 -10.66 14.35
C GLN A 65 50.78 -11.20 15.64
N THR A 66 50.30 -12.33 16.16
CA THR A 66 51.10 -13.28 16.96
C THR A 66 50.63 -14.72 16.66
N ALA A 67 51.49 -15.71 16.92
CA ALA A 67 51.44 -17.02 16.28
C ALA A 67 51.04 -18.20 17.20
N ASP A 68 50.68 -19.30 16.54
CA ASP A 68 50.77 -20.72 16.92
C ASP A 68 50.77 -21.18 18.40
N VAL A 69 49.75 -21.99 18.76
CA VAL A 69 49.89 -23.13 19.71
C VAL A 69 49.04 -24.33 19.24
N LYS A 70 49.57 -25.55 19.46
CA LYS A 70 49.07 -26.88 19.01
C LYS A 70 49.34 -27.90 20.14
N ALA A 71 48.53 -28.93 20.42
CA ALA A 71 47.22 -29.39 19.95
C ALA A 71 46.60 -30.21 21.14
N PRO A 72 46.07 -31.47 21.08
CA PRO A 72 45.48 -32.31 20.00
C PRO A 72 44.10 -32.96 20.33
N THR A 73 43.43 -33.52 19.29
CA THR A 73 42.48 -34.69 19.32
C THR A 73 41.19 -34.63 20.20
N GLU A 74 40.04 -35.21 19.88
CA GLU A 74 39.69 -36.39 19.06
C GLU A 74 38.43 -36.23 18.16
N THR A 75 38.22 -37.25 17.32
CA THR A 75 37.20 -37.42 16.28
C THR A 75 35.74 -37.51 16.71
N LYS A 76 34.84 -37.06 15.81
CA LYS A 76 33.70 -37.88 15.31
C LYS A 76 33.25 -37.41 13.92
N LYS A 77 33.62 -38.15 12.87
CA LYS A 77 33.20 -37.87 11.48
C LYS A 77 31.72 -38.21 11.29
N ARG A 78 30.90 -37.23 10.90
CA ARG A 78 29.62 -37.51 10.20
C ARG A 78 29.92 -37.96 8.76
N PRO A 79 29.17 -38.92 8.19
CA PRO A 79 29.41 -39.36 6.83
C PRO A 79 29.07 -38.23 5.85
N ALA A 80 30.02 -37.87 5.00
CA ALA A 80 29.75 -37.00 3.87
C ALA A 80 28.92 -37.77 2.84
N LEU A 81 27.64 -37.41 2.71
CA LEU A 81 26.85 -37.78 1.55
C LEU A 81 27.57 -37.24 0.31
N ARG A 82 28.00 -38.16 -0.56
CA ARG A 82 28.58 -37.81 -1.86
C ARG A 82 27.55 -36.99 -2.63
N LYS A 83 27.84 -35.70 -2.88
CA LYS A 83 27.17 -34.99 -3.96
C LYS A 83 27.54 -35.71 -5.24
N THR A 84 26.57 -36.35 -5.88
CA THR A 84 26.72 -36.87 -7.23
C THR A 84 26.70 -35.68 -8.18
N ASP A 85 27.82 -35.44 -8.86
CA ASP A 85 27.93 -34.38 -9.85
C ASP A 85 26.98 -34.65 -11.03
N SER A 86 25.87 -33.90 -11.08
CA SER A 86 24.92 -33.87 -12.21
C SER A 86 24.15 -32.54 -12.31
N THR A 87 24.63 -31.48 -11.65
CA THR A 87 23.87 -30.23 -11.39
C THR A 87 23.75 -29.26 -12.59
N ASP A 88 24.14 -29.66 -13.79
CA ASP A 88 24.37 -28.74 -14.92
C ASP A 88 23.23 -28.65 -15.95
N ASN A 89 22.07 -29.29 -15.70
CA ASN A 89 20.90 -29.11 -16.58
C ASN A 89 19.57 -29.14 -15.81
N LEU A 90 19.50 -28.37 -14.72
CA LEU A 90 18.26 -28.19 -13.95
C LEU A 90 17.29 -27.30 -14.76
N MET A 91 16.23 -27.89 -15.30
CA MET A 91 15.25 -27.21 -16.15
C MET A 91 14.67 -25.98 -15.45
N ASN A 92 14.58 -24.86 -16.17
CA ASN A 92 14.03 -23.62 -15.61
C ASN A 92 12.50 -23.73 -15.44
N PRO A 93 11.91 -23.39 -14.27
CA PRO A 93 10.47 -23.50 -14.02
C PRO A 93 9.58 -22.72 -15.01
N GLN A 94 10.02 -21.56 -15.51
CA GLN A 94 9.27 -20.82 -16.53
C GLN A 94 9.28 -21.55 -17.88
N ALA A 95 10.43 -22.10 -18.27
CA ALA A 95 10.53 -22.90 -19.50
C ALA A 95 9.72 -24.21 -19.41
N TYR A 96 9.72 -24.83 -18.22
CA TYR A 96 8.89 -26.00 -17.92
C TYR A 96 7.40 -25.67 -18.05
N MET A 97 6.94 -24.60 -17.36
CA MET A 97 5.56 -24.15 -17.42
C MET A 97 5.11 -23.85 -18.85
N ASP A 98 5.95 -23.19 -19.64
CA ASP A 98 5.66 -22.88 -21.04
C ASP A 98 5.47 -24.14 -21.91
N ALA A 99 6.33 -25.15 -21.74
CA ALA A 99 6.20 -26.42 -22.44
C ALA A 99 4.93 -27.17 -22.00
N MET A 100 4.67 -27.21 -20.69
CA MET A 100 3.51 -27.84 -20.06
C MET A 100 2.19 -27.22 -20.59
N LEU A 101 2.11 -25.89 -20.62
CA LEU A 101 0.93 -25.16 -21.11
C LEU A 101 0.67 -25.39 -22.60
N ARG A 102 1.70 -25.31 -23.46
CA ARG A 102 1.56 -25.59 -24.89
C ARG A 102 1.06 -27.02 -25.13
N TYR A 103 1.66 -28.00 -24.44
CA TYR A 103 1.24 -29.40 -24.51
C TYR A 103 -0.22 -29.61 -24.07
N ARG A 104 -0.72 -28.81 -23.14
CA ARG A 104 -2.11 -28.87 -22.64
C ARG A 104 -3.11 -27.97 -23.39
N GLY A 105 -2.68 -27.23 -24.43
CA GLY A 105 -3.58 -26.39 -25.25
C GLY A 105 -3.81 -24.97 -24.72
N TYR A 106 -2.86 -24.42 -23.97
CA TYR A 106 -2.89 -23.06 -23.40
C TYR A 106 -1.91 -22.12 -24.12
N SER A 107 -2.24 -20.83 -24.12
CA SER A 107 -1.37 -19.77 -24.65
C SER A 107 -0.24 -19.45 -23.66
N THR A 108 0.96 -19.15 -24.17
CA THR A 108 2.08 -18.63 -23.38
C THR A 108 2.33 -17.14 -23.64
N LYS A 109 1.31 -16.41 -24.12
CA LYS A 109 1.38 -14.96 -24.38
C LYS A 109 1.63 -14.20 -23.06
N ARG A 110 2.45 -13.15 -23.12
CA ARG A 110 2.81 -12.30 -21.98
C ARG A 110 2.01 -10.99 -21.99
N TYR A 111 1.84 -10.41 -20.81
CA TYR A 111 1.06 -9.20 -20.60
C TYR A 111 1.83 -8.22 -19.73
N HIS A 112 2.08 -7.01 -20.23
CA HIS A 112 2.81 -5.98 -19.49
C HIS A 112 1.97 -5.45 -18.33
N THR A 113 2.43 -5.69 -17.11
CA THR A 113 1.68 -5.31 -15.89
C THR A 113 1.43 -3.80 -15.83
N LEU A 114 2.42 -2.98 -16.20
CA LEU A 114 2.33 -1.51 -16.22
C LEU A 114 1.39 -0.94 -17.29
N GLN A 115 1.02 -1.74 -18.29
CA GLN A 115 0.09 -1.33 -19.36
C GLN A 115 -1.35 -1.81 -19.10
N SER A 116 -1.61 -2.32 -17.89
CA SER A 116 -2.83 -3.04 -17.55
C SER A 116 -3.47 -2.53 -16.26
N GLY A 117 -4.71 -2.95 -16.01
CA GLY A 117 -5.40 -2.69 -14.74
C GLY A 117 -4.73 -3.31 -13.52
N TYR A 118 -3.66 -4.10 -13.63
CA TYR A 118 -2.85 -4.47 -12.45
C TYR A 118 -2.15 -3.25 -11.83
N TYR A 119 -1.73 -2.27 -12.64
CA TYR A 119 -1.04 -1.07 -12.18
C TYR A 119 -2.03 0.08 -12.00
N ASN A 120 -2.12 0.61 -10.78
CA ASN A 120 -2.98 1.74 -10.42
C ASN A 120 -2.22 2.72 -9.54
N LYS A 121 -2.60 3.99 -9.58
CA LYS A 121 -1.94 5.03 -8.77
C LYS A 121 -2.44 4.88 -7.33
N PRO A 122 -1.55 4.76 -6.32
CA PRO A 122 -1.96 4.64 -4.93
C PRO A 122 -2.94 5.73 -4.47
N SER A 123 -4.01 5.34 -3.79
CA SER A 123 -4.89 6.30 -3.13
C SER A 123 -4.16 7.01 -1.97
N PRO A 124 -4.62 8.21 -1.53
CA PRO A 124 -4.11 8.85 -0.32
C PRO A 124 -4.12 7.91 0.90
N HIS A 125 -5.24 7.22 1.11
CA HIS A 125 -5.46 6.29 2.20
C HIS A 125 -4.54 5.06 2.17
N GLN A 126 -4.26 4.50 0.97
CA GLN A 126 -3.29 3.41 0.82
C GLN A 126 -1.88 3.81 1.25
N ARG A 127 -1.46 5.04 0.92
CA ARG A 127 -0.15 5.58 1.33
C ARG A 127 -0.11 5.92 2.81
N ALA A 128 -1.18 6.51 3.34
CA ALA A 128 -1.33 6.81 4.76
C ALA A 128 -1.23 5.54 5.61
N SER A 129 -1.91 4.47 5.18
CA SER A 129 -1.94 3.17 5.87
C SER A 129 -0.61 2.40 5.85
N TYR A 130 0.43 2.89 5.17
CA TYR A 130 1.72 2.22 5.05
C TYR A 130 2.81 2.89 5.89
N ASN A 131 3.51 2.10 6.70
CA ASN A 131 4.68 2.60 7.43
C ASN A 131 5.73 1.51 7.70
N ILE A 132 6.96 1.93 8.03
CA ILE A 132 8.04 1.01 8.42
C ILE A 132 7.73 0.23 9.71
N HIS A 133 6.89 0.76 10.60
CA HIS A 133 6.44 0.02 11.78
C HIS A 133 5.61 -1.21 11.39
N LEU A 134 4.56 -1.04 10.58
CA LEU A 134 3.74 -2.13 10.02
C LEU A 134 4.60 -3.18 9.28
N ILE A 135 5.54 -2.74 8.43
CA ILE A 135 6.50 -3.64 7.75
C ILE A 135 7.45 -4.35 8.73
N GLY A 136 7.76 -3.72 9.86
CA GLY A 136 8.54 -4.31 10.94
C GLY A 136 7.85 -5.50 11.60
N LEU A 137 6.52 -5.49 11.70
CA LEU A 137 5.73 -6.62 12.22
C LEU A 137 5.84 -7.83 11.28
N ILE A 138 5.69 -7.60 9.96
CA ILE A 138 5.83 -8.66 8.93
C ILE A 138 7.19 -9.34 9.02
N ARG A 139 8.27 -8.55 9.11
CA ARG A 139 9.65 -9.05 9.25
C ARG A 139 9.87 -9.86 10.53
N ARG A 140 9.18 -9.53 11.62
CA ARG A 140 9.21 -10.26 12.89
C ARG A 140 8.27 -11.46 12.94
N ARG A 141 7.40 -11.65 11.93
CA ARG A 141 6.29 -12.61 11.92
C ARG A 141 5.32 -12.42 13.10
N ASP A 142 5.15 -11.17 13.51
CA ASP A 142 4.25 -10.72 14.57
C ASP A 142 2.82 -10.60 13.98
N VAL A 143 2.04 -11.68 14.06
CA VAL A 143 0.76 -11.81 13.36
C VAL A 143 -0.33 -11.06 14.09
N GLU A 144 -0.31 -11.14 15.42
CA GLU A 144 -1.30 -10.61 16.34
C GLU A 144 -1.37 -9.08 16.24
N ASN A 145 -0.23 -8.39 16.43
CA ASN A 145 -0.18 -6.92 16.31
C ASN A 145 -0.42 -6.48 14.86
N PHE A 146 -0.02 -7.28 13.86
CA PHE A 146 -0.30 -6.97 12.45
C PHE A 146 -1.81 -7.05 12.15
N GLN A 147 -2.51 -8.07 12.66
CA GLN A 147 -3.95 -8.22 12.55
C GLN A 147 -4.69 -7.10 13.29
N GLU A 148 -4.18 -6.68 14.45
CA GLU A 148 -4.75 -5.58 15.22
C GLU A 148 -4.67 -4.24 14.47
N LEU A 149 -3.50 -3.89 13.91
CA LEU A 149 -3.35 -2.70 13.08
C LEU A 149 -4.21 -2.76 11.81
N MET A 150 -4.23 -3.91 11.10
CA MET A 150 -5.02 -4.03 9.87
C MET A 150 -6.54 -3.97 10.12
N ARG A 151 -7.01 -4.36 11.31
CA ARG A 151 -8.41 -4.22 11.77
C ARG A 151 -8.75 -2.82 12.30
N ALA A 152 -7.76 -1.96 12.50
CA ALA A 152 -7.95 -0.61 13.01
C ALA A 152 -8.41 0.40 11.95
N GLY A 153 -9.08 -0.04 10.87
CA GLY A 153 -9.48 0.87 9.78
C GLY A 153 -8.35 1.32 8.85
N LEU A 154 -7.25 0.55 8.76
CA LEU A 154 -6.25 0.73 7.70
C LEU A 154 -6.76 0.17 6.37
N SER A 155 -6.27 0.73 5.26
CA SER A 155 -6.53 0.24 3.90
C SER A 155 -6.29 -1.27 3.76
N SER A 156 -7.09 -1.95 2.93
CA SER A 156 -6.90 -3.36 2.57
C SER A 156 -5.59 -3.62 1.80
N ASN A 157 -5.13 -2.62 1.04
CA ASN A 157 -3.92 -2.67 0.22
C ASN A 157 -2.95 -1.51 0.52
N PRO A 158 -2.38 -1.39 1.75
CA PRO A 158 -1.43 -0.31 2.06
C PRO A 158 -0.17 -0.43 1.21
N CYS A 159 0.36 0.68 0.70
CA CYS A 159 1.56 0.67 -0.14
C CYS A 159 2.45 1.90 0.04
N ASN A 160 3.73 1.75 -0.30
CA ASN A 160 4.69 2.86 -0.26
C ASN A 160 4.60 3.77 -1.50
N GLN A 161 5.52 4.73 -1.58
CA GLN A 161 5.63 5.70 -2.68
C GLN A 161 5.98 5.07 -4.05
N TYR A 162 6.41 3.81 -4.09
CA TYR A 162 6.74 3.04 -5.29
C TYR A 162 5.65 2.00 -5.64
N SER A 163 4.44 2.17 -5.07
CA SER A 163 3.30 1.25 -5.17
C SER A 163 3.56 -0.19 -4.65
N GLU A 164 4.73 -0.46 -4.05
CA GLU A 164 5.01 -1.75 -3.39
C GLU A 164 4.15 -1.85 -2.13
N SER A 165 3.15 -2.73 -2.20
CA SER A 165 2.16 -2.94 -1.16
C SER A 165 2.63 -3.91 -0.05
N VAL A 166 1.92 -3.89 1.08
CA VAL A 166 2.09 -4.87 2.16
C VAL A 166 1.98 -6.31 1.64
N ALA A 167 1.10 -6.58 0.67
CA ALA A 167 0.96 -7.88 0.02
C ALA A 167 2.28 -8.37 -0.62
N HIS A 168 3.00 -7.50 -1.33
CA HIS A 168 4.33 -7.82 -1.90
C HIS A 168 5.30 -8.27 -0.79
N THR A 169 5.32 -7.55 0.34
CA THR A 169 6.19 -7.88 1.47
C THR A 169 5.80 -9.20 2.13
N VAL A 170 4.50 -9.44 2.38
CA VAL A 170 4.01 -10.71 2.95
C VAL A 170 4.35 -11.89 2.04
N CYS A 171 4.16 -11.74 0.73
CA CYS A 171 4.50 -12.75 -0.27
C CYS A 171 6.00 -13.07 -0.27
N ARG A 172 6.87 -12.06 -0.26
CA ARG A 172 8.34 -12.21 -0.19
C ARG A 172 8.82 -12.97 1.05
N HIS A 173 8.08 -12.91 2.16
CA HIS A 173 8.38 -13.65 3.40
C HIS A 173 7.67 -15.01 3.50
N GLY A 174 6.76 -15.33 2.58
CA GLY A 174 6.02 -16.60 2.58
C GLY A 174 5.11 -16.81 3.80
N SER A 175 4.62 -15.75 4.43
CA SER A 175 3.89 -15.84 5.70
C SER A 175 2.40 -16.08 5.48
N LYS A 176 1.97 -17.35 5.43
CA LYS A 176 0.55 -17.74 5.30
C LYS A 176 -0.37 -17.13 6.37
N PRO A 177 -0.02 -17.06 7.68
CA PRO A 177 -0.87 -16.39 8.67
C PRO A 177 -1.11 -14.90 8.37
N MET A 178 -0.09 -14.19 7.84
CA MET A 178 -0.24 -12.79 7.46
C MET A 178 -0.96 -12.60 6.12
N MET A 179 -0.84 -13.58 5.21
CA MET A 179 -1.68 -13.67 4.01
C MET A 179 -3.16 -13.76 4.41
N ASP A 180 -3.48 -14.57 5.42
CA ASP A 180 -4.85 -14.79 5.87
C ASP A 180 -5.45 -13.53 6.52
N VAL A 181 -4.67 -12.79 7.32
CA VAL A 181 -5.05 -11.45 7.81
C VAL A 181 -5.33 -10.47 6.66
N LEU A 182 -4.55 -10.49 5.58
CA LEU A 182 -4.78 -9.63 4.41
C LEU A 182 -6.06 -10.05 3.65
N LEU A 183 -6.31 -11.35 3.51
CA LEU A 183 -7.52 -11.88 2.88
C LEU A 183 -8.78 -11.55 3.70
N GLU A 184 -8.73 -11.67 5.03
CA GLU A 184 -9.81 -11.23 5.94
C GLU A 184 -10.18 -9.75 5.75
N ARG A 185 -9.20 -8.90 5.42
CA ARG A 185 -9.38 -7.45 5.20
C ARG A 185 -9.60 -7.07 3.73
N GLY A 186 -9.86 -8.04 2.85
CA GLY A 186 -10.23 -7.78 1.45
C GLY A 186 -9.08 -7.27 0.57
N CYS A 187 -7.83 -7.61 0.90
CA CYS A 187 -6.66 -7.27 0.09
C CYS A 187 -6.73 -7.93 -1.31
N ASP A 188 -6.69 -7.14 -2.38
CA ASP A 188 -6.57 -7.66 -3.75
C ASP A 188 -5.09 -7.90 -4.10
N PHE A 189 -4.76 -9.14 -4.48
CA PHE A 189 -3.41 -9.53 -4.86
C PHE A 189 -3.10 -9.25 -6.34
N ARG A 190 -4.10 -8.87 -7.15
CA ARG A 190 -3.95 -8.45 -8.56
C ARG A 190 -3.53 -6.99 -8.65
N THR A 191 -2.45 -6.64 -7.95
CA THR A 191 -1.85 -5.31 -7.92
C THR A 191 -0.41 -5.37 -8.43
N ALA A 192 0.17 -4.21 -8.75
CA ALA A 192 1.53 -4.07 -9.22
C ALA A 192 2.24 -2.86 -8.63
N ASP A 193 3.53 -3.00 -8.38
CA ASP A 193 4.40 -1.89 -8.04
C ASP A 193 4.82 -1.06 -9.27
N ASP A 194 5.55 0.02 -9.06
CA ASP A 194 6.05 0.92 -10.13
C ASP A 194 7.04 0.22 -11.09
N TYR A 195 7.56 -0.96 -10.73
CA TYR A 195 8.39 -1.79 -11.59
C TYR A 195 7.58 -2.85 -12.35
N GLY A 196 6.26 -2.89 -12.19
CA GLY A 196 5.37 -3.86 -12.82
C GLY A 196 5.42 -5.26 -12.18
N ARG A 197 6.07 -5.40 -11.02
CA ARG A 197 6.09 -6.64 -10.25
C ARG A 197 4.75 -6.77 -9.54
N THR A 198 4.22 -7.99 -9.51
CA THR A 198 3.01 -8.34 -8.75
C THR A 198 3.40 -9.10 -7.47
N PRO A 199 2.51 -9.25 -6.47
CA PRO A 199 2.77 -10.07 -5.29
C PRO A 199 3.22 -11.52 -5.62
N LEU A 200 2.80 -12.08 -6.76
CA LEU A 200 3.27 -13.39 -7.22
C LEU A 200 4.76 -13.40 -7.62
N HIS A 201 5.30 -12.30 -8.16
CA HIS A 201 6.73 -12.17 -8.42
C HIS A 201 7.53 -12.27 -7.10
N ASP A 202 7.04 -11.61 -6.05
CA ASP A 202 7.66 -11.65 -4.73
C ASP A 202 7.50 -13.01 -4.03
N ALA A 203 6.37 -13.70 -4.20
CA ALA A 203 6.21 -15.08 -3.75
C ALA A 203 7.19 -16.04 -4.45
N CYS A 204 7.49 -15.80 -5.73
CA CYS A 204 8.50 -16.58 -6.46
C CYS A 204 9.95 -16.23 -6.06
N TRP A 205 10.20 -14.99 -5.61
CA TRP A 205 11.52 -14.52 -5.14
C TRP A 205 11.83 -14.85 -3.67
N ALA A 206 10.85 -15.41 -2.95
CA ALA A 206 10.96 -15.77 -1.54
C ALA A 206 12.20 -16.63 -1.24
N ALA A 207 12.65 -16.60 0.01
CA ALA A 207 13.81 -17.37 0.43
C ALA A 207 13.57 -18.89 0.42
N GLU A 208 12.32 -19.32 0.63
CA GLU A 208 11.84 -20.70 0.61
C GLU A 208 10.50 -20.76 -0.15
N PRO A 209 10.15 -21.86 -0.84
CA PRO A 209 8.91 -21.96 -1.60
C PRO A 209 7.65 -21.97 -0.71
N ALA A 210 6.93 -20.85 -0.68
CA ALA A 210 5.72 -20.70 0.10
C ALA A 210 4.46 -21.08 -0.70
N PHE A 211 4.35 -22.34 -1.13
CA PHE A 211 3.26 -22.78 -2.02
C PHE A 211 1.85 -22.47 -1.50
N GLY A 212 1.61 -22.56 -0.18
CA GLY A 212 0.33 -22.17 0.41
C GLY A 212 -0.02 -20.68 0.27
N VAL A 213 0.97 -19.80 0.08
CA VAL A 213 0.73 -18.39 -0.30
C VAL A 213 0.47 -18.27 -1.81
N VAL A 214 1.23 -19.02 -2.62
CA VAL A 214 1.05 -19.07 -4.08
C VAL A 214 -0.37 -19.52 -4.44
N GLU A 215 -0.86 -20.62 -3.86
CA GLU A 215 -2.21 -21.14 -4.10
C GLU A 215 -3.30 -20.11 -3.79
N GLU A 216 -3.18 -19.34 -2.72
CA GLU A 216 -4.12 -18.26 -2.38
C GLU A 216 -4.11 -17.14 -3.44
N ILE A 217 -2.94 -16.75 -3.96
CA ILE A 217 -2.84 -15.78 -5.07
C ILE A 217 -3.48 -16.34 -6.34
N LEU A 218 -3.28 -17.64 -6.64
CA LEU A 218 -3.82 -18.29 -7.84
C LEU A 218 -5.36 -18.38 -7.84
N LYS A 219 -6.03 -18.25 -6.69
CA LYS A 219 -7.50 -18.09 -6.61
C LYS A 219 -7.98 -16.78 -7.21
N PHE A 220 -7.16 -15.73 -7.26
CA PHE A 220 -7.51 -14.44 -7.86
C PHE A 220 -7.39 -14.48 -9.39
N ASP A 221 -6.26 -14.91 -9.94
CA ASP A 221 -6.10 -15.23 -11.35
C ASP A 221 -4.87 -16.14 -11.59
N ILE A 222 -5.09 -17.37 -12.04
CA ILE A 222 -4.01 -18.32 -12.40
C ILE A 222 -3.07 -17.78 -13.50
N ARG A 223 -3.55 -16.83 -14.31
CA ARG A 223 -2.78 -16.22 -15.41
C ARG A 223 -1.79 -15.16 -14.92
N MET A 224 -1.72 -14.88 -13.61
CA MET A 224 -0.69 -14.01 -13.03
C MET A 224 0.75 -14.48 -13.33
N PHE A 225 0.97 -15.77 -13.61
CA PHE A 225 2.24 -16.29 -14.12
C PHE A 225 2.65 -15.78 -15.52
N HIS A 226 1.74 -15.12 -16.26
CA HIS A 226 2.01 -14.54 -17.58
C HIS A 226 2.19 -13.02 -17.56
N MET A 227 2.02 -12.38 -16.39
CA MET A 227 2.27 -10.95 -16.21
C MET A 227 3.77 -10.71 -16.19
N ILE A 228 4.25 -9.75 -16.99
CA ILE A 228 5.66 -9.37 -17.04
C ILE A 228 5.91 -7.99 -16.45
N ASP A 229 6.96 -7.92 -15.62
CA ASP A 229 7.49 -6.70 -15.05
C ASP A 229 8.15 -5.78 -16.12
N ALA A 230 8.64 -4.62 -15.69
CA ALA A 230 9.34 -3.66 -16.55
C ALA A 230 10.64 -4.20 -17.19
N ARG A 231 11.13 -5.37 -16.74
CA ARG A 231 12.32 -6.07 -17.28
C ARG A 231 11.94 -7.18 -18.25
N GLY A 232 10.64 -7.43 -18.45
CA GLY A 232 10.12 -8.53 -19.28
C GLY A 232 10.11 -9.88 -18.56
N HIS A 233 10.34 -9.93 -17.25
CA HIS A 233 10.35 -11.17 -16.47
C HIS A 233 8.96 -11.51 -15.95
N CYS A 234 8.62 -12.80 -16.01
CA CYS A 234 7.46 -13.39 -15.34
C CYS A 234 7.81 -13.77 -13.88
N PRO A 235 6.83 -14.09 -13.02
CA PRO A 235 7.10 -14.50 -11.64
C PRO A 235 8.11 -15.65 -11.53
N LEU A 236 7.97 -16.72 -12.33
CA LEU A 236 8.85 -17.89 -12.24
C LEU A 236 10.30 -17.61 -12.65
N ASN A 237 10.59 -16.48 -13.32
CA ASN A 237 11.97 -16.07 -13.61
C ASN A 237 12.73 -15.62 -12.35
N TYR A 238 12.04 -15.27 -11.27
CA TYR A 238 12.62 -14.87 -9.98
C TYR A 238 12.86 -16.05 -9.02
N VAL A 239 12.42 -17.26 -9.36
CA VAL A 239 12.67 -18.47 -8.57
C VAL A 239 14.18 -18.71 -8.46
N ARG A 240 14.63 -19.07 -7.26
CA ARG A 240 16.03 -19.39 -6.97
C ARG A 240 16.37 -20.78 -7.51
N LYS A 241 17.61 -20.97 -8.02
CA LYS A 241 18.01 -22.21 -8.71
C LYS A 241 17.89 -23.45 -7.82
N GLU A 242 18.19 -23.29 -6.54
CA GLU A 242 18.06 -24.29 -5.49
C GLU A 242 16.64 -24.87 -5.36
N HIS A 243 15.60 -24.12 -5.76
CA HIS A 243 14.19 -24.52 -5.66
C HIS A 243 13.53 -24.86 -7.00
N TYR A 244 14.28 -24.99 -8.10
CA TYR A 244 13.70 -25.32 -9.41
C TYR A 244 12.95 -26.67 -9.38
N GLY A 245 13.48 -27.67 -8.65
CA GLY A 245 12.83 -28.96 -8.46
C GLY A 245 11.51 -28.84 -7.72
N ASP A 246 11.48 -28.09 -6.62
CA ASP A 246 10.27 -27.87 -5.80
C ASP A 246 9.16 -27.20 -6.62
N TRP A 247 9.50 -26.16 -7.39
CA TRP A 247 8.55 -25.43 -8.23
C TRP A 247 8.04 -26.26 -9.41
N ILE A 248 8.89 -27.08 -10.04
CA ILE A 248 8.44 -28.00 -11.09
C ILE A 248 7.49 -29.06 -10.50
N ALA A 249 7.84 -29.64 -9.36
CA ALA A 249 6.98 -30.61 -8.67
C ALA A 249 5.63 -30.01 -8.27
N PHE A 250 5.59 -28.76 -7.79
CA PHE A 250 4.34 -28.03 -7.51
C PHE A 250 3.49 -27.82 -8.77
N ILE A 251 4.10 -27.40 -9.87
CA ILE A 251 3.42 -27.22 -11.17
C ILE A 251 2.89 -28.55 -11.69
N GLU A 252 3.64 -29.65 -11.56
CA GLU A 252 3.24 -31.00 -11.98
C GLU A 252 2.05 -31.51 -11.17
N GLN A 253 2.13 -31.48 -9.85
CA GLN A 253 1.08 -31.96 -8.94
C GLN A 253 -0.24 -31.19 -9.09
N ASN A 254 -0.17 -29.91 -9.47
CA ASN A 254 -1.34 -29.06 -9.68
C ASN A 254 -1.71 -28.87 -11.17
N ALA A 255 -1.01 -29.53 -12.09
CA ALA A 255 -1.16 -29.27 -13.53
C ALA A 255 -2.60 -29.49 -14.00
N ASP A 256 -3.21 -30.61 -13.60
CA ASP A 256 -4.57 -30.96 -14.05
C ASP A 256 -5.66 -30.22 -13.26
N ARG A 257 -5.31 -29.59 -12.12
CA ARG A 257 -6.21 -28.74 -11.31
C ARG A 257 -6.33 -27.32 -11.89
N TYR A 258 -5.21 -26.70 -12.26
CA TYR A 258 -5.20 -25.32 -12.77
C TYR A 258 -5.20 -25.23 -14.30
N TRP A 259 -4.65 -26.24 -14.98
CA TRP A 259 -4.51 -26.27 -16.44
C TRP A 259 -4.96 -27.63 -17.02
N PRO A 260 -6.22 -28.08 -16.83
CA PRO A 260 -6.73 -29.32 -17.42
C PRO A 260 -6.55 -29.33 -18.95
N LYS A 261 -6.27 -30.50 -19.54
CA LYS A 261 -6.05 -30.62 -21.00
C LYS A 261 -7.26 -30.11 -21.79
N ARG A 262 -7.02 -29.15 -22.68
CA ARG A 262 -8.01 -28.53 -23.57
C ARG A 262 -7.57 -28.60 -25.04
N SER A 263 -8.49 -28.34 -25.96
CA SER A 263 -8.21 -28.31 -27.40
C SER A 263 -8.61 -26.97 -27.99
N VAL A 264 -7.64 -26.23 -28.55
CA VAL A 264 -7.90 -24.91 -29.17
C VAL A 264 -8.98 -24.98 -30.26
N ALA A 265 -9.09 -26.10 -30.97
CA ALA A 265 -10.11 -26.33 -32.00
C ALA A 265 -11.55 -26.49 -31.44
N LYS A 266 -11.71 -26.84 -30.16
CA LYS A 266 -13.02 -26.98 -29.49
C LYS A 266 -13.33 -25.80 -28.58
N ASP A 267 -12.32 -25.38 -27.82
CA ASP A 267 -12.45 -24.47 -26.68
C ASP A 267 -11.97 -23.04 -26.99
N GLY A 268 -11.48 -22.79 -28.22
CA GLY A 268 -10.86 -21.53 -28.64
C GLY A 268 -9.47 -21.28 -28.01
N GLU A 269 -8.88 -20.12 -28.29
CA GLU A 269 -7.71 -19.66 -27.53
C GLU A 269 -8.12 -19.21 -26.12
N GLN A 270 -7.24 -19.40 -25.12
CA GLN A 270 -7.48 -18.85 -23.79
C GLN A 270 -7.36 -17.33 -23.83
N GLY A 271 -8.43 -16.63 -23.44
CA GLY A 271 -8.43 -15.17 -23.34
C GLY A 271 -7.41 -14.64 -22.31
N PRO A 272 -6.96 -13.38 -22.48
CA PRO A 272 -6.01 -12.73 -21.59
C PRO A 272 -6.53 -12.63 -20.14
N PRO A 273 -5.65 -12.38 -19.15
CA PRO A 273 -6.08 -11.97 -17.81
C PRO A 273 -7.12 -10.85 -17.90
N GLU A 274 -8.17 -10.90 -17.08
CA GLU A 274 -9.28 -9.93 -17.13
C GLU A 274 -8.75 -8.49 -17.05
N LEU A 275 -7.91 -8.22 -16.05
CA LEU A 275 -7.31 -6.91 -15.84
C LEU A 275 -6.22 -6.57 -16.87
N ALA A 276 -5.73 -7.53 -17.67
CA ALA A 276 -4.79 -7.25 -18.76
C ALA A 276 -5.44 -6.53 -19.95
N LEU A 277 -6.79 -6.49 -20.02
CA LEU A 277 -7.54 -5.70 -20.99
C LEU A 277 -7.91 -4.29 -20.50
N MET A 278 -7.84 -4.06 -19.19
CA MET A 278 -8.13 -2.75 -18.59
C MET A 278 -6.93 -1.81 -18.77
N LYS A 279 -7.20 -0.51 -18.95
CA LYS A 279 -6.14 0.53 -18.97
C LYS A 279 -5.47 0.64 -17.59
N PRO A 280 -4.19 1.04 -17.51
CA PRO A 280 -3.57 1.35 -16.22
C PRO A 280 -4.30 2.53 -15.55
N HIS A 281 -4.27 2.56 -14.22
CA HIS A 281 -4.95 3.56 -13.38
C HIS A 281 -6.49 3.64 -13.56
N SER A 282 -7.13 2.60 -14.13
CA SER A 282 -8.58 2.58 -14.34
C SER A 282 -9.38 1.90 -13.24
N ARG A 283 -8.73 1.20 -12.30
CA ARG A 283 -9.44 0.61 -11.14
C ARG A 283 -9.44 1.57 -9.97
N ILE A 284 -10.62 1.71 -9.39
CA ILE A 284 -10.82 2.28 -8.08
C ILE A 284 -10.51 1.16 -7.07
N VAL A 285 -9.69 1.46 -6.07
CA VAL A 285 -9.47 0.59 -4.91
C VAL A 285 -10.22 1.25 -3.75
N ASP A 286 -11.39 0.71 -3.44
CA ASP A 286 -12.25 1.28 -2.40
C ASP A 286 -11.59 1.18 -1.03
N ASN A 287 -11.78 2.21 -0.22
CA ASN A 287 -11.42 2.17 1.20
C ASN A 287 -12.36 1.20 1.93
N PRO A 288 -11.89 0.52 2.99
CA PRO A 288 -12.77 -0.34 3.78
C PRO A 288 -13.85 0.51 4.48
N LYS A 289 -15.01 -0.09 4.81
CA LYS A 289 -16.15 0.64 5.40
C LYS A 289 -15.84 1.26 6.76
N ASP A 290 -14.87 0.67 7.48
CA ASP A 290 -14.35 1.10 8.78
C ASP A 290 -13.06 1.94 8.64
N ALA A 291 -12.82 2.57 7.48
CA ALA A 291 -11.60 3.34 7.22
C ALA A 291 -11.39 4.53 8.17
N LEU A 292 -10.20 4.62 8.76
CA LEU A 292 -9.78 5.81 9.51
C LEU A 292 -9.57 7.01 8.58
N PRO A 293 -9.75 8.25 9.09
CA PRO A 293 -9.17 9.44 8.48
C PRO A 293 -7.67 9.25 8.20
N ASP A 294 -7.19 9.71 7.04
CA ASP A 294 -5.82 9.45 6.57
C ASP A 294 -4.72 9.82 7.58
N GLU A 295 -4.90 10.89 8.34
CA GLU A 295 -3.94 11.29 9.38
C GLU A 295 -3.87 10.27 10.54
N MET A 296 -5.03 9.77 10.98
CA MET A 296 -5.12 8.71 11.99
C MET A 296 -4.56 7.39 11.45
N ALA A 297 -4.92 7.01 10.21
CA ALA A 297 -4.35 5.83 9.54
C ALA A 297 -2.82 5.89 9.49
N CYS A 298 -2.25 7.08 9.20
CA CYS A 298 -0.80 7.31 9.22
C CYS A 298 -0.18 7.15 10.61
N MET A 299 -0.84 7.65 11.67
CA MET A 299 -0.35 7.52 13.04
C MET A 299 -0.46 6.09 13.57
N VAL A 300 -1.53 5.38 13.25
CA VAL A 300 -1.74 3.96 13.60
C VAL A 300 -0.75 3.07 12.86
N ALA A 301 -0.62 3.20 11.53
CA ALA A 301 0.35 2.44 10.75
C ALA A 301 1.80 2.67 11.22
N ALA A 302 2.12 3.88 11.69
CA ALA A 302 3.41 4.24 12.26
C ALA A 302 3.64 3.76 13.73
N GLY A 303 2.64 3.14 14.37
CA GLY A 303 2.72 2.73 15.78
C GLY A 303 2.83 3.90 16.76
N LYS A 304 2.27 5.07 16.40
CA LYS A 304 2.25 6.28 17.25
C LYS A 304 0.90 6.50 17.96
N LEU A 305 -0.14 5.84 17.48
CA LEU A 305 -1.49 5.81 18.05
C LEU A 305 -1.94 4.35 18.03
N SER A 306 -2.50 3.84 19.12
CA SER A 306 -3.00 2.47 19.18
C SER A 306 -4.36 2.31 18.50
N PRO A 307 -4.72 1.09 18.04
CA PRO A 307 -6.06 0.77 17.55
C PRO A 307 -7.21 1.08 18.52
N GLN A 308 -6.95 1.10 19.83
CA GLN A 308 -7.92 1.46 20.87
C GLN A 308 -8.08 2.98 20.97
N GLU A 309 -6.97 3.73 21.05
CA GLU A 309 -7.00 5.19 21.08
C GLU A 309 -7.65 5.77 19.82
N ALA A 310 -7.39 5.18 18.65
CA ALA A 310 -8.04 5.58 17.40
C ALA A 310 -9.57 5.39 17.43
N ARG A 311 -10.08 4.33 18.09
CA ARG A 311 -11.52 4.06 18.23
C ARG A 311 -12.19 5.03 19.21
N MET A 312 -11.61 5.23 20.39
CA MET A 312 -12.15 6.17 21.38
C MET A 312 -12.33 7.59 20.81
N LEU A 313 -11.37 8.05 20.00
CA LEU A 313 -11.44 9.36 19.34
C LEU A 313 -12.55 9.49 18.28
N ILE A 314 -13.03 8.38 17.72
CA ILE A 314 -14.15 8.37 16.77
C ILE A 314 -15.47 8.37 17.55
N GLU A 315 -15.59 7.50 18.56
CA GLU A 315 -16.75 7.42 19.45
C GLU A 315 -17.04 8.77 20.15
N ASP A 316 -16.00 9.44 20.66
CA ASP A 316 -16.08 10.78 21.27
C ASP A 316 -16.54 11.88 20.29
N ASN A 317 -16.40 11.66 18.97
CA ASN A 317 -16.87 12.59 17.96
C ASN A 317 -18.34 12.31 17.61
N GLU A 318 -18.66 11.07 17.25
CA GLU A 318 -20.02 10.63 16.88
C GLU A 318 -21.05 10.92 17.98
N ALA A 319 -20.72 10.61 19.24
CA ALA A 319 -21.60 10.84 20.39
C ALA A 319 -21.99 12.33 20.57
N THR A 320 -21.17 13.25 20.04
CA THR A 320 -21.36 14.69 20.20
C THR A 320 -21.92 15.39 18.97
N GLU A 321 -21.71 14.85 17.77
CA GLU A 321 -22.46 15.27 16.59
C GLU A 321 -23.95 14.94 16.79
N ALA A 322 -24.26 13.77 17.36
CA ALA A 322 -25.62 13.39 17.74
C ALA A 322 -26.29 14.39 18.71
N MET A 323 -25.57 14.90 19.71
CA MET A 323 -26.10 15.93 20.64
C MET A 323 -26.22 17.33 20.02
N SER A 324 -25.52 17.61 18.91
CA SER A 324 -25.57 18.93 18.26
C SER A 324 -26.76 19.09 17.29
N ASN A 325 -27.40 17.99 16.89
CA ASN A 325 -28.44 17.96 15.87
C ASN A 325 -29.87 17.86 16.45
N ASP A 326 -30.02 17.87 17.78
CA ASP A 326 -31.28 17.79 18.53
C ASP A 326 -31.76 19.19 19.02
N GLY A 327 -31.26 20.26 18.39
CA GLY A 327 -31.36 21.64 18.90
C GLY A 327 -31.91 22.69 17.94
N SER A 328 -32.43 22.29 16.76
CA SER A 328 -33.11 23.22 15.85
C SER A 328 -34.62 23.25 16.13
N GLU A 329 -35.01 23.90 17.22
CA GLU A 329 -36.39 24.39 17.33
C GLU A 329 -36.61 25.52 16.30
N ASP A 330 -37.74 25.43 15.61
CA ASP A 330 -38.11 26.27 14.46
C ASP A 330 -38.54 27.66 14.93
N TYR A 331 -37.71 28.67 14.70
CA TYR A 331 -38.05 30.08 14.94
C TYR A 331 -38.46 30.71 13.60
N SER A 332 -39.75 30.67 13.32
CA SER A 332 -40.37 31.46 12.25
C SER A 332 -40.43 32.93 12.64
N ASP A 333 -39.41 33.71 12.28
CA ASP A 333 -39.47 35.18 12.35
C ASP A 333 -40.29 35.72 11.16
N ASP A 334 -41.58 35.97 11.40
CA ASP A 334 -42.35 36.96 10.63
C ASP A 334 -41.99 38.36 11.16
N ASP A 335 -41.23 39.16 10.41
CA ASP A 335 -41.11 40.60 10.66
C ASP A 335 -40.97 41.39 9.34
N ASP A 336 -42.09 41.97 8.91
CA ASP A 336 -42.17 42.89 7.77
C ASP A 336 -41.65 44.28 8.18
N SER A 337 -40.64 44.80 7.47
CA SER A 337 -40.46 46.27 7.39
C SER A 337 -39.88 46.73 6.05
N GLU A 338 -40.76 47.32 5.23
CA GLU A 338 -40.36 48.29 4.21
C GLU A 338 -39.69 49.50 4.89
N TYR A 339 -38.51 49.91 4.41
CA TYR A 339 -38.11 51.32 4.44
C TYR A 339 -37.38 51.67 3.14
N ASP A 340 -37.86 52.75 2.54
CA ASP A 340 -37.48 53.30 1.23
C ASP A 340 -36.50 54.48 1.40
N SER A 341 -36.01 55.07 0.29
CA SER A 341 -35.21 56.33 0.21
C SER A 341 -33.79 56.31 0.84
N GLU A 342 -32.76 56.99 0.31
CA GLU A 342 -32.64 57.89 -0.86
C GLU A 342 -31.16 57.96 -1.34
N ASP A 343 -30.98 58.35 -2.60
CA ASP A 343 -29.85 58.95 -3.33
C ASP A 343 -28.44 59.11 -2.70
N ASP A 344 -27.39 58.81 -3.50
CA ASP A 344 -26.11 59.52 -3.47
C ASP A 344 -25.46 59.53 -4.89
N ASP A 345 -25.22 60.73 -5.42
CA ASP A 345 -24.62 61.02 -6.74
C ASP A 345 -23.17 60.53 -6.87
N TRP A 346 -22.78 60.06 -8.05
CA TRP A 346 -21.37 59.93 -8.46
C TRP A 346 -21.18 60.31 -9.93
N ASP A 347 -20.50 61.45 -10.14
CA ASP A 347 -20.20 62.06 -11.44
C ASP A 347 -19.29 61.20 -12.35
N GLU A 348 -19.44 61.39 -13.66
CA GLU A 348 -18.50 60.96 -14.69
C GLU A 348 -17.28 61.89 -14.75
N GLU A 349 -16.07 61.36 -15.03
CA GLU A 349 -15.27 61.72 -16.22
C GLU A 349 -13.92 60.97 -16.26
N ASP A 350 -13.69 60.34 -17.42
CA ASP A 350 -12.47 59.88 -18.12
C ASP A 350 -11.06 60.04 -17.52
N GLU A 351 -10.20 59.01 -17.70
CA GLU A 351 -9.09 59.13 -18.67
C GLU A 351 -8.44 57.77 -19.08
N GLU A 352 -7.77 57.83 -20.23
CA GLU A 352 -7.21 56.80 -21.12
C GLU A 352 -6.54 55.53 -20.56
N LEU A 353 -6.70 54.41 -21.30
CA LEU A 353 -5.68 53.35 -21.37
C LEU A 353 -5.62 52.71 -22.77
N LEU A 354 -4.50 52.94 -23.47
CA LEU A 354 -4.27 52.54 -24.87
C LEU A 354 -3.91 51.05 -25.07
N ASP A 355 -4.28 50.53 -26.24
CA ASP A 355 -3.90 49.23 -26.80
C ASP A 355 -2.39 48.94 -26.80
N VAL A 356 -2.00 47.69 -26.51
CA VAL A 356 -0.99 46.91 -27.28
C VAL A 356 -1.26 45.40 -27.15
N LEU A 357 -1.64 44.77 -28.28
CA LEU A 357 -1.29 43.41 -28.78
C LEU A 357 -1.03 42.27 -27.76
N GLY A 358 -1.61 41.07 -27.83
CA GLY A 358 -2.20 40.35 -28.98
C GLY A 358 -1.40 39.06 -29.26
N GLY A 359 -2.04 37.87 -29.18
CA GLY A 359 -1.43 36.61 -29.63
C GLY A 359 -1.81 35.33 -28.85
N LEU A 360 -2.89 34.66 -29.26
CA LEU A 360 -3.17 33.25 -28.93
C LEU A 360 -3.08 32.40 -30.21
N PRO A 361 -2.33 31.28 -30.22
CA PRO A 361 -2.41 30.30 -31.30
C PRO A 361 -3.43 29.20 -30.96
N GLN A 362 -4.53 29.14 -31.70
CA GLN A 362 -5.26 27.89 -31.90
C GLN A 362 -4.53 27.06 -32.97
N ILE A 363 -4.43 25.74 -32.79
CA ILE A 363 -4.01 24.82 -33.86
C ILE A 363 -5.09 23.75 -34.04
N ALA A 364 -5.42 23.48 -35.31
CA ALA A 364 -6.61 22.78 -35.75
C ALA A 364 -6.48 21.25 -35.75
N ILE A 365 -7.64 20.60 -35.83
CA ILE A 365 -7.81 19.18 -36.17
C ILE A 365 -8.16 19.09 -37.66
N ARG A 366 -7.45 18.20 -38.39
CA ARG A 366 -7.85 17.41 -39.58
C ARG A 366 -6.56 16.78 -40.17
N GLU A 367 -6.58 15.60 -40.78
CA GLU A 367 -7.68 14.67 -41.12
C GLU A 367 -7.20 13.21 -40.95
#